data_AF-A0A939FHD0-F1
#
_entry.id   AF-A0A939FHD0-F1
#
_cell.length_a   1.000
_cell.length_b   1.000
_cell.length_c   1.000
_cell.angle_alpha   90.00
_cell.angle_beta   90.00
_cell.angle_gamma   90.00
#
_symmetry.space_group_name_H-M   'P 1'
#
loop_
_entity.id
_entity.type
_entity.pdbx_description
1 polymer ?
#
loop_
_entity_poly.entity_id
_entity_poly.type
_entity_poly.pdbx_seq_one_letter_code
_entity_poly.pdbx_strand_id
1 'polypeptide(L)'
;MSTATASAAPAKKRGSGLFQGLQKVGRSLQLPIAVLPAAGILLRFGQTDVQEKLHLPDKVTAVFATAGGAIFDNLPLLFCVGVAIGFAKKA
;
A
#
# COMPACT_ATOMS: atom_id res chain seq x y z
N MET A 1 47.92 40.04 14.54
CA MET A 1 47.97 39.04 13.46
C MET A 1 46.64 38.30 13.45
N SER A 2 45.88 38.46 12.36
CA SER A 2 44.56 37.86 12.14
C SER A 2 44.74 36.43 11.62
N THR A 3 44.14 35.44 12.27
CA THR A 3 43.99 34.10 11.68
C THR A 3 42.50 33.82 11.51
N ALA A 4 42.02 34.05 10.29
CA ALA A 4 40.70 33.67 9.86
C ALA A 4 40.63 32.13 9.81
N THR A 5 39.83 31.53 10.70
CA THR A 5 39.38 30.15 10.58
C THR A 5 38.46 30.06 9.37
N ALA A 6 38.98 29.55 8.26
CA ALA A 6 38.20 29.26 7.07
C ALA A 6 37.15 28.18 7.42
N SER A 7 35.88 28.58 7.45
CA SER A 7 34.74 27.67 7.55
C SER A 7 34.65 26.85 6.28
N ALA A 8 34.92 25.55 6.37
CA ALA A 8 34.78 24.61 5.25
C ALA A 8 33.31 24.46 4.86
N ALA A 9 33.00 24.69 3.58
CA ALA A 9 31.65 24.59 3.02
C ALA A 9 31.10 23.15 3.11
N PRO A 10 29.78 22.95 3.32
CA PRO A 10 29.20 21.64 3.57
C PRO A 10 29.21 20.76 2.30
N ALA A 11 29.67 19.52 2.44
CA ALA A 11 29.70 18.53 1.36
C ALA A 11 28.28 18.22 0.86
N LYS A 12 28.04 18.49 -0.43
CA LYS A 12 26.74 18.31 -1.10
C LYS A 12 26.39 16.81 -1.19
N LYS A 13 25.41 16.38 -0.38
CA LYS A 13 24.97 14.97 -0.25
C LYS A 13 24.23 14.51 -1.53
N ARG A 14 24.97 13.95 -2.50
CA ARG A 14 24.50 13.58 -3.84
C ARG A 14 23.52 12.39 -3.91
N GLY A 15 23.22 11.73 -2.79
CA GLY A 15 22.36 10.53 -2.73
C GLY A 15 20.99 10.72 -2.07
N SER A 16 20.68 11.90 -1.51
CA SER A 16 19.42 12.10 -0.77
C SER A 16 18.17 12.03 -1.65
N GLY A 17 18.24 12.47 -2.91
CA GLY A 17 17.09 12.51 -3.82
C GLY A 17 16.55 11.12 -4.21
N LEU A 18 17.44 10.17 -4.50
CA LEU A 18 17.04 8.81 -4.85
C LEU A 18 16.41 8.09 -3.64
N PHE A 19 17.00 8.24 -2.46
CA PHE A 19 16.48 7.66 -1.23
C PHE A 19 15.11 8.24 -0.85
N GLN A 20 14.92 9.55 -1.03
CA GLN A 20 13.61 10.20 -0.86
C GLN A 20 12.57 9.69 -1.86
N GLY A 21 12.96 9.43 -3.12
CA GLY A 21 12.09 8.83 -4.13
C GLY A 21 11.61 7.44 -3.72
N LEU A 22 12.53 6.56 -3.28
CA LEU A 22 12.20 5.23 -2.79
C LEU A 22 11.30 5.26 -1.55
N GLN A 23 11.51 6.21 -0.64
CA GLN A 23 10.62 6.41 0.52
C GLN A 23 9.22 6.87 0.12
N LYS A 24 9.08 7.72 -0.90
CA LYS A 24 7.76 8.10 -1.45
C LYS A 24 7.06 6.91 -2.10
N VAL A 25 7.79 6.10 -2.88
CA VAL A 25 7.24 4.85 -3.44
C VAL A 25 6.73 3.97 -2.31
N GLY A 26 7.54 3.69 -1.29
CA GLY A 26 7.15 2.86 -0.15
C GLY A 26 5.89 3.36 0.55
N ARG A 27 5.79 4.69 0.80
CA ARG A 27 4.58 5.31 1.39
C ARG A 27 3.35 5.20 0.48
N SER A 28 3.50 5.30 -0.84
CA SER A 28 2.38 5.17 -1.78
C SER A 28 1.80 3.75 -1.82
N LEU A 29 2.64 2.74 -1.63
CA LEU A 29 2.23 1.34 -1.58
C LEU A 29 1.46 0.99 -0.28
N GLN A 30 1.63 1.76 0.79
CA GLN A 30 0.95 1.50 2.07
C GLN A 30 -0.58 1.60 1.95
N LEU A 31 -1.09 2.50 1.11
CA LEU A 31 -2.54 2.71 0.97
C LEU A 31 -3.26 1.46 0.39
N PRO A 32 -2.82 0.88 -0.75
CA PRO A 32 -3.34 -0.40 -1.23
C PRO A 32 -3.10 -1.58 -0.27
N ILE A 33 -1.92 -1.63 0.38
CA ILE A 33 -1.60 -2.76 1.26
C ILE A 33 -2.51 -2.77 2.49
N ALA A 34 -2.94 -1.61 2.97
CA ALA A 34 -3.84 -1.50 4.11
C ALA A 34 -5.23 -2.15 3.89
N VAL A 35 -5.67 -2.31 2.64
CA VAL A 35 -6.95 -2.98 2.30
C VAL A 35 -6.83 -4.49 2.16
N LEU A 36 -5.63 -5.04 1.93
CA LEU A 36 -5.42 -6.48 1.74
C LEU A 36 -5.89 -7.36 2.92
N PRO A 37 -5.73 -6.98 4.20
CA PRO A 37 -6.24 -7.77 5.32
C PRO A 37 -7.76 -7.95 5.27
N ALA A 38 -8.50 -6.89 4.95
CA ALA A 38 -9.95 -6.95 4.81
C ALA A 38 -10.34 -7.82 3.61
N ALA A 39 -9.65 -7.71 2.48
CA ALA A 39 -9.87 -8.56 1.31
C ALA A 39 -9.66 -10.05 1.62
N GLY A 40 -8.61 -10.40 2.37
CA GLY A 40 -8.34 -11.76 2.80
C GLY A 40 -9.42 -12.32 3.72
N ILE A 41 -9.92 -11.49 4.65
CA ILE A 41 -11.05 -11.85 5.53
C ILE A 41 -12.31 -12.11 4.69
N LEU A 42 -12.66 -11.21 3.76
CA LEU A 42 -13.81 -11.39 2.86
C LEU A 42 -13.70 -12.70 2.07
N LEU A 43 -12.53 -12.99 1.52
CA LEU A 43 -12.30 -14.22 0.77
C LEU A 43 -12.45 -15.47 1.65
N ARG A 44 -12.02 -15.40 2.93
CA ARG A 44 -12.19 -16.53 3.87
C ARG A 44 -13.66 -16.74 4.25
N PHE A 45 -14.45 -15.67 4.40
CA PHE A 45 -15.89 -15.79 4.63
C PHE A 45 -16.65 -16.38 3.42
N GLY A 46 -16.09 -16.28 2.22
CA GLY A 46 -16.65 -16.88 1.01
C GLY A 46 -16.39 -18.37 0.82
N GLN A 47 -15.73 -19.05 1.77
CA GLN A 47 -15.40 -20.48 1.68
C GLN A 47 -16.51 -21.36 2.26
N THR A 48 -16.69 -22.54 1.67
CA THR A 48 -17.72 -23.51 2.09
C THR A 48 -17.55 -23.95 3.54
N ASP A 49 -16.32 -24.14 4.04
CA ASP A 49 -16.09 -24.53 5.44
C ASP A 49 -16.62 -23.49 6.44
N VAL A 50 -16.54 -22.20 6.09
CA VAL A 50 -16.97 -21.09 6.97
C VAL A 50 -18.47 -20.91 6.86
N GLN A 51 -19.03 -21.06 5.65
CA GLN A 51 -20.46 -21.10 5.44
C GLN A 51 -21.13 -22.18 6.30
N GLU A 52 -20.62 -23.41 6.27
CA GLU A 52 -21.19 -24.54 7.03
C GLU A 52 -21.14 -24.28 8.54
N LYS A 53 -20.02 -23.75 9.05
CA LYS A 53 -19.84 -23.46 10.48
C LYS A 53 -20.74 -22.35 11.01
N LEU A 54 -21.06 -21.38 10.16
CA LEU A 54 -21.76 -20.16 10.56
C LEU A 54 -23.19 -20.11 9.96
N HIS A 55 -23.62 -21.19 9.31
CA HIS A 55 -24.94 -21.38 8.69
C HIS A 55 -25.39 -20.21 7.81
N LEU A 56 -24.49 -19.65 7.01
CA LEU A 56 -24.81 -18.53 6.11
C LEU A 56 -25.64 -19.01 4.91
N PRO A 57 -26.55 -18.16 4.39
CA PRO A 57 -27.19 -18.41 3.10
C PRO A 57 -26.16 -18.40 1.96
N ASP A 58 -26.32 -19.30 0.98
CA ASP A 58 -25.41 -19.42 -0.19
C ASP A 58 -25.15 -18.08 -0.90
N LYS A 59 -26.21 -17.27 -1.04
CA LYS A 59 -26.12 -15.95 -1.68
C LYS A 59 -25.16 -15.01 -0.94
N VAL A 60 -25.14 -15.08 0.40
CA VAL A 60 -24.28 -14.23 1.23
C VAL A 60 -22.82 -14.69 1.10
N THR A 61 -22.57 -16.00 1.18
CA THR A 61 -21.23 -16.57 0.96
C THR A 61 -20.69 -16.21 -0.43
N ALA A 62 -21.51 -16.30 -1.46
CA ALA A 62 -21.13 -15.94 -2.83
C ALA A 62 -20.74 -14.46 -2.97
N VAL A 63 -21.44 -13.55 -2.28
CA VAL A 63 -21.08 -12.12 -2.25
C VAL A 63 -19.71 -11.92 -1.59
N PHE A 64 -19.44 -12.58 -0.45
CA PHE A 64 -18.14 -12.50 0.22
C PHE A 64 -17.00 -13.03 -0.65
N ALA A 65 -17.20 -14.19 -1.29
CA ALA A 65 -16.23 -14.78 -2.22
C ALA A 65 -15.93 -13.85 -3.39
N THR A 66 -16.98 -13.31 -4.03
CA THR A 66 -16.86 -12.42 -5.18
C THR A 66 -16.21 -11.09 -4.79
N ALA A 67 -16.60 -10.51 -3.65
CA ALA A 67 -16.05 -9.24 -3.17
C ALA A 67 -14.55 -9.37 -2.81
N GLY A 68 -14.17 -10.43 -2.10
CA GLY A 68 -12.77 -10.73 -1.80
C GLY A 68 -11.96 -10.98 -3.07
N GLY A 69 -12.48 -11.83 -3.97
CA GLY A 69 -11.85 -12.16 -5.25
C GLY A 69 -11.62 -10.92 -6.13
N ALA A 70 -12.64 -10.07 -6.29
CA ALA A 70 -12.54 -8.86 -7.09
C ALA A 70 -11.38 -7.92 -6.69
N ILE A 71 -11.03 -7.88 -5.39
CA ILE A 71 -9.90 -7.07 -4.91
C ILE A 71 -8.57 -7.70 -5.34
N PHE A 72 -8.41 -9.02 -5.19
CA PHE A 72 -7.19 -9.72 -5.58
C PHE A 72 -7.01 -9.79 -7.11
N ASP A 73 -8.10 -9.98 -7.85
CA ASP A 73 -8.09 -10.04 -9.32
C ASP A 73 -7.68 -8.71 -9.96
N ASN A 74 -8.00 -7.59 -9.29
CA ASN A 74 -7.70 -6.24 -9.76
C ASN A 74 -6.57 -5.56 -8.97
N LEU A 75 -5.74 -6.35 -8.28
CA LEU A 75 -4.64 -5.85 -7.46
C LEU A 75 -3.66 -4.94 -8.22
N PRO A 76 -3.30 -5.22 -9.49
CA PRO A 76 -2.49 -4.29 -10.29
C PRO A 76 -3.12 -2.90 -10.43
N LEU A 77 -4.42 -2.81 -10.72
CA LEU A 77 -5.14 -1.55 -10.85
C LEU A 77 -5.19 -0.79 -9.51
N LEU A 78 -5.43 -1.52 -8.41
CA LEU A 78 -5.49 -0.96 -7.06
C LEU A 78 -4.13 -0.34 -6.67
N PHE A 79 -3.03 -1.00 -7.02
CA PHE A 79 -1.69 -0.48 -6.83
C PHE A 79 -1.36 0.69 -7.76
N CYS A 80 -1.77 0.67 -9.04
CA CYS A 80 -1.61 1.80 -9.95
C CYS A 80 -2.28 3.07 -9.40
N VAL A 81 -3.51 2.96 -8.91
CA VAL A 81 -4.25 4.07 -8.30
C VAL A 81 -3.60 4.52 -7.00
N GLY A 82 -3.21 3.59 -6.11
CA GLY A 82 -2.54 3.93 -4.86
C GLY A 82 -1.20 4.65 -5.06
N VAL A 83 -0.42 4.21 -6.05
CA VAL A 83 0.83 4.88 -6.45
C VAL A 83 0.52 6.27 -7.00
N ALA A 84 -0.43 6.41 -7.93
CA ALA A 84 -0.81 7.70 -8.48
C ALA A 84 -1.22 8.70 -7.38
N ILE A 85 -2.04 8.27 -6.41
CA ILE A 85 -2.47 9.08 -5.27
C ILE A 85 -1.28 9.44 -4.37
N GLY A 86 -0.41 8.48 -4.07
CA GLY A 86 0.76 8.70 -3.21
C GLY A 86 1.77 9.68 -3.79
N PHE A 87 1.84 9.79 -5.12
CA PHE A 87 2.66 10.79 -5.82
C PHE A 87 1.94 12.12 -6.08
N ALA A 88 0.60 12.11 -6.20
CA ALA A 88 -0.20 13.33 -6.41
C ALA A 88 -0.39 14.15 -5.13
N LYS A 89 -0.37 13.52 -3.95
CA LYS A 89 -0.44 14.22 -2.67
C LYS A 89 0.82 15.08 -2.49
N LYS A 90 0.63 16.40 -2.37
CA LYS A 90 1.71 17.34 -2.02
C LYS A 90 2.37 16.83 -0.73
N ALA A 91 3.66 16.51 -0.83
CA ALA A 91 4.49 16.19 0.32
C ALA A 91 4.59 17.39 1.26
#